data_AF-A0A2K0TDB4-F1
#
_entry.id   AF-A0A2K0TDB4-F1
#
_cell.length_a   1.000
_cell.length_b   1.000
_cell.length_c   1.000
_cell.angle_alpha   90.00
_cell.angle_beta   90.00
_cell.angle_gamma   90.00
#
_symmetry.space_group_name_H-M   'P 1'
#
loop_
_entity.id
_entity.type
_entity.pdbx_description
1 polymer ?
#
loop_
_entity_poly.entity_id
_entity_poly.type
_entity_poly.pdbx_seq_one_letter_code
_entity_poly.pdbx_strand_id
1 'polypeptide(L)'
;MEDAKLACDCGVDGVDVVIGTSQFLRTHSLGGRDMKAITKQALEVIEYIKSRGCEVRFSSEDSFRSDLVDLLSIYRAASNAGVGRVGVADTVGCASPRQVYDLVRTLRGCVNTDIEVHFHDDTGCAVANSFTALEAGATHIDTSVLGIGERNGICPLGALMARMMPTSRDYILSKYKVHQLKAIEDFVAETVEINVPFNNPITGFCAFTHKAGIHAKAILNDPSTYEILKPEDFGLSRQVPSFSIYLDVHY
;
A
#
# COMPACT_ATOMS: atom_id res chain seq x y z
N MET A 1 -8.68 22.03 11.82
CA MET A 1 -7.98 23.33 11.69
C MET A 1 -6.92 23.44 12.75
N GLU A 2 -7.24 23.24 14.04
CA GLU A 2 -6.24 23.18 15.12
C GLU A 2 -5.13 22.16 14.82
N ASP A 3 -5.49 20.94 14.40
CA ASP A 3 -4.54 19.89 14.01
C ASP A 3 -3.62 20.33 12.87
N ALA A 4 -4.16 21.04 11.88
CA ALA A 4 -3.38 21.56 10.76
C ALA A 4 -2.39 22.64 11.20
N LYS A 5 -2.75 23.47 12.19
CA LYS A 5 -1.83 24.45 12.78
C LYS A 5 -0.69 23.74 13.48
N LEU A 6 -1.01 22.80 14.38
CA LEU A 6 -0.02 22.02 15.13
C LEU A 6 0.92 21.26 14.20
N ALA A 7 0.38 20.62 13.15
CA ALA A 7 1.19 19.92 12.16
C ALA A 7 2.17 20.86 11.44
N CYS A 8 1.69 22.01 10.94
CA CYS A 8 2.55 23.01 10.29
C CYS A 8 3.61 23.58 11.25
N ASP A 9 3.26 23.78 12.53
CA ASP A 9 4.18 24.33 13.54
C ASP A 9 5.27 23.32 13.93
N CYS A 10 5.07 22.02 13.66
CA CYS A 10 6.12 20.99 13.80
C CYS A 10 7.18 21.03 12.68
N GLY A 11 6.99 21.85 11.64
CA GLY A 11 7.94 21.99 10.53
C GLY A 11 7.93 20.82 9.54
N VAL A 12 6.78 20.17 9.37
CA VAL A 12 6.60 19.09 8.38
C VAL A 12 6.63 19.64 6.95
N ASP A 13 7.15 18.85 6.01
CA ASP A 13 7.16 19.19 4.58
C ASP A 13 5.75 19.14 3.96
N GLY A 14 4.88 18.29 4.50
CA GLY A 14 3.52 18.10 4.01
C GLY A 14 2.55 17.66 5.10
N VAL A 15 1.27 17.95 4.89
CA VAL A 15 0.19 17.54 5.78
C VAL A 15 -0.82 16.70 5.02
N ASP A 16 -1.09 15.54 5.60
CA ASP A 16 -1.93 14.50 5.06
C ASP A 16 -3.33 14.55 5.69
N VAL A 17 -4.25 15.25 5.03
CA VAL A 17 -5.60 15.51 5.55
C VAL A 17 -6.56 14.39 5.16
N VAL A 18 -7.31 13.86 6.12
CA VAL A 18 -8.34 12.84 5.88
C VAL A 18 -9.72 13.39 6.26
N ILE A 19 -10.71 13.13 5.41
CA ILE A 19 -12.12 13.44 5.67
C ILE A 19 -12.98 12.22 5.34
N GLY A 20 -13.90 11.86 6.23
CA GLY A 20 -14.88 10.81 5.99
C GLY A 20 -15.92 11.20 4.92
N THR A 21 -16.02 10.41 3.85
CA THR A 21 -16.97 10.69 2.75
C THR A 21 -18.11 9.67 2.64
N SER A 22 -17.99 8.49 3.23
CA SER A 22 -19.02 7.45 3.07
C SER A 22 -20.33 7.83 3.77
N GLN A 23 -21.47 7.33 3.26
CA GLN A 23 -22.78 7.60 3.86
C GLN A 23 -22.84 7.10 5.32
N PHE A 24 -22.15 6.00 5.62
CA PHE A 24 -22.02 5.47 6.98
C PHE A 24 -21.28 6.47 7.88
N LEU A 25 -20.12 6.99 7.44
CA LEU A 25 -19.38 7.98 8.21
C LEU A 25 -20.14 9.30 8.33
N ARG A 26 -20.84 9.74 7.28
CA ARG A 26 -21.67 10.95 7.32
C ARG A 26 -22.80 10.83 8.33
N THR A 27 -23.47 9.68 8.36
CA THR A 27 -24.63 9.44 9.23
C THR A 27 -24.21 9.19 10.67
N HIS A 28 -23.16 8.40 10.90
CA HIS A 28 -22.79 7.91 12.22
C HIS A 28 -21.61 8.64 12.88
N SER A 29 -20.71 9.25 12.10
CA SER A 29 -19.49 9.89 12.63
C SER A 29 -19.47 11.42 12.45
N LEU A 30 -20.13 11.95 11.42
CA LEU A 30 -20.10 13.39 11.10
C LEU A 30 -21.40 14.14 11.42
N GLY A 31 -22.35 13.49 12.10
CA GLY A 31 -23.60 14.10 12.57
C GLY A 31 -24.56 14.52 11.45
N GLY A 32 -24.55 13.83 10.31
CA GLY A 32 -25.46 14.09 9.19
C GLY A 32 -25.10 15.31 8.34
N ARG A 33 -23.87 15.83 8.41
CA ARG A 33 -23.43 16.98 7.61
C ARG A 33 -23.53 16.72 6.11
N ASP A 34 -24.00 17.74 5.38
CA ASP A 34 -24.05 17.72 3.91
C ASP A 34 -22.65 17.87 3.30
N MET A 35 -22.44 17.28 2.12
CA MET A 35 -21.18 17.31 1.37
C MET A 35 -20.71 18.73 1.07
N LYS A 36 -21.62 19.70 0.91
CA LYS A 36 -21.25 21.11 0.72
C LYS A 36 -20.51 21.67 1.93
N ALA A 37 -20.98 21.38 3.14
CA ALA A 37 -20.34 21.83 4.37
C ALA A 37 -18.99 21.14 4.57
N ILE A 38 -18.93 19.83 4.28
CA ILE A 38 -17.69 19.05 4.34
C ILE A 38 -16.65 19.60 3.35
N THR A 39 -17.05 19.83 2.11
CA THR A 39 -16.17 20.38 1.05
C THR A 39 -15.68 21.76 1.43
N LYS A 40 -16.55 22.65 1.93
CA LYS A 40 -16.14 23.99 2.38
C LYS A 40 -15.08 23.92 3.47
N GLN A 41 -15.32 23.10 4.50
CA GLN A 41 -14.38 22.93 5.60
C GLN A 41 -13.03 22.34 5.12
N ALA A 42 -13.07 21.40 4.19
CA ALA A 42 -11.87 20.83 3.57
C ALA A 42 -11.02 21.91 2.90
N LEU A 43 -11.67 22.75 2.08
CA LEU A 43 -11.01 23.81 1.34
C LEU A 43 -10.36 24.85 2.26
N GLU A 44 -11.05 25.26 3.33
CA GLU A 44 -10.49 26.19 4.34
C GLU A 44 -9.22 25.63 4.99
N VAL A 45 -9.18 24.33 5.28
CA VAL A 45 -7.99 23.68 5.85
C VAL A 45 -6.87 23.56 4.81
N ILE A 46 -7.19 23.19 3.58
CA ILE A 46 -6.23 23.11 2.47
C ILE A 46 -5.57 24.48 2.22
N GLU A 47 -6.37 25.54 2.14
CA GLU A 47 -5.87 26.92 1.95
C GLU A 47 -4.94 27.34 3.08
N TYR A 48 -5.30 27.03 4.32
CA TYR A 48 -4.45 27.33 5.48
C TYR A 48 -3.09 26.63 5.37
N ILE A 49 -3.06 25.31 5.15
CA ILE A 49 -1.80 24.55 5.09
C ILE A 49 -0.92 25.08 3.94
N LYS A 50 -1.51 25.34 2.78
CA LYS A 50 -0.79 25.93 1.64
C LYS A 50 -0.23 27.30 1.95
N SER A 51 -0.96 28.15 2.69
CA SER A 51 -0.46 29.47 3.11
C SER A 51 0.77 29.39 4.02
N ARG A 52 0.99 28.23 4.67
CA ARG A 52 2.16 27.93 5.49
C ARG A 52 3.33 27.36 4.67
N GLY A 53 3.13 27.09 3.38
CA GLY A 53 4.16 26.56 2.48
C GLY A 53 4.35 25.04 2.51
N CYS A 54 3.50 24.30 3.24
CA CYS A 54 3.55 22.84 3.27
C CYS A 54 2.82 22.24 2.05
N GLU A 55 3.25 21.06 1.61
CA GLU A 55 2.49 20.21 0.70
C GLU A 55 1.16 19.79 1.36
N VAL A 56 0.12 19.59 0.56
CA VAL A 56 -1.15 19.04 1.05
C VAL A 56 -1.51 17.80 0.26
N ARG A 57 -1.75 16.70 0.98
CA ARG A 57 -2.49 15.55 0.49
C ARG A 57 -3.91 15.62 1.04
N PHE A 58 -4.90 15.43 0.17
CA PHE A 58 -6.30 15.31 0.56
C PHE A 58 -6.83 13.90 0.30
N SER A 59 -7.20 13.19 1.37
CA SER A 59 -7.72 11.83 1.29
C SER A 59 -9.16 11.74 1.75
N SER A 60 -9.91 10.83 1.13
CA SER A 60 -11.21 10.41 1.66
C SER A 60 -11.13 9.07 2.38
N GLU A 61 -11.71 9.01 3.57
CA GLU A 61 -11.89 7.74 4.28
C GLU A 61 -13.03 6.93 3.64
N ASP A 62 -12.87 5.60 3.60
CA ASP A 62 -13.89 4.65 3.16
C ASP A 62 -14.37 4.88 1.72
N SER A 63 -13.39 5.04 0.81
CA SER A 63 -13.62 5.46 -0.58
C SER A 63 -14.45 4.43 -1.36
N PHE A 64 -14.19 3.14 -1.16
CA PHE A 64 -14.83 2.05 -1.91
C PHE A 64 -16.27 1.75 -1.47
N ARG A 65 -16.74 2.38 -0.40
CA ARG A 65 -18.15 2.34 0.05
C ARG A 65 -18.81 3.72 0.02
N SER A 66 -18.14 4.72 -0.56
CA SER A 66 -18.68 6.05 -0.78
C SER A 66 -19.48 6.12 -2.08
N ASP A 67 -20.44 7.05 -2.15
CA ASP A 67 -21.09 7.37 -3.43
C ASP A 67 -20.06 7.96 -4.40
N LEU A 68 -20.02 7.43 -5.62
CA LEU A 68 -18.99 7.79 -6.60
C LEU A 68 -19.08 9.26 -7.03
N VAL A 69 -20.29 9.82 -7.11
CA VAL A 69 -20.49 11.22 -7.52
C VAL A 69 -19.98 12.15 -6.43
N ASP A 70 -20.31 11.89 -5.17
CA ASP A 70 -19.83 12.67 -4.03
C ASP A 70 -18.29 12.59 -3.91
N LEU A 71 -17.74 11.39 -4.04
CA LEU A 71 -16.30 11.11 -3.98
C LEU A 71 -15.51 11.86 -5.06
N LEU A 72 -15.92 11.74 -6.34
CA LEU A 72 -15.24 12.42 -7.44
C LEU A 72 -15.41 13.94 -7.36
N SER A 73 -16.55 14.42 -6.87
CA SER A 73 -16.80 15.86 -6.71
C SER A 73 -15.86 16.50 -5.70
N ILE A 74 -15.65 15.86 -4.53
CA ILE A 74 -14.74 16.41 -3.52
C ILE A 74 -13.27 16.33 -3.95
N TYR A 75 -12.86 15.25 -4.63
CA TYR A 75 -11.51 15.17 -5.19
C TYR A 75 -11.24 16.22 -6.26
N ARG A 76 -12.21 16.49 -7.14
CA ARG A 76 -12.09 17.55 -8.13
C ARG A 76 -12.00 18.93 -7.47
N ALA A 77 -12.78 19.17 -6.42
CA ALA A 77 -12.69 20.42 -5.65
C ALA A 77 -11.31 20.58 -5.00
N ALA A 78 -10.79 19.53 -4.34
CA ALA A 78 -9.46 19.53 -3.74
C ALA A 78 -8.35 19.73 -4.80
N SER A 79 -8.41 19.04 -5.93
CA SER A 79 -7.47 19.22 -7.03
C SER A 79 -7.50 20.65 -7.59
N ASN A 80 -8.67 21.26 -7.74
CA ASN A 80 -8.80 22.65 -8.19
C ASN A 80 -8.28 23.67 -7.15
N ALA A 81 -8.35 23.32 -5.86
CA ALA A 81 -7.72 24.09 -4.79
C ALA A 81 -6.17 23.97 -4.80
N GLY A 82 -5.64 23.08 -5.63
CA GLY A 82 -4.21 22.89 -5.85
C GLY A 82 -3.52 22.16 -4.71
N VAL A 83 -4.13 21.08 -4.20
CA VAL A 83 -3.41 20.07 -3.41
C VAL A 83 -2.32 19.42 -4.27
N GLY A 84 -1.27 18.89 -3.65
CA GLY A 84 -0.20 18.16 -4.34
C GLY A 84 -0.59 16.70 -4.63
N ARG A 85 -1.42 16.12 -3.76
CA ARG A 85 -1.93 14.75 -3.89
C ARG A 85 -3.40 14.63 -3.48
N VAL A 86 -4.12 13.71 -4.12
CA VAL A 86 -5.37 13.14 -3.57
C VAL A 86 -5.16 11.68 -3.17
N GLY A 87 -5.80 11.22 -2.10
CA GLY A 87 -5.59 9.88 -1.55
C GLY A 87 -6.86 9.04 -1.42
N VAL A 88 -6.89 7.88 -2.08
CA VAL A 88 -8.00 6.91 -2.03
C VAL A 88 -7.71 5.84 -0.99
N ALA A 89 -8.64 5.62 -0.05
CA ALA A 89 -8.49 4.63 1.02
C ALA A 89 -9.55 3.53 0.97
N ASP A 90 -9.12 2.26 0.93
CA ASP A 90 -9.91 1.08 1.28
C ASP A 90 -9.76 0.80 2.78
N THR A 91 -10.47 1.58 3.59
CA THR A 91 -10.35 1.59 5.05
C THR A 91 -10.70 0.24 5.69
N VAL A 92 -11.57 -0.55 5.05
CA VAL A 92 -12.07 -1.82 5.60
C VAL A 92 -11.54 -3.06 4.87
N GLY A 93 -10.68 -2.88 3.87
CA GLY A 93 -10.06 -3.99 3.14
C GLY A 93 -11.04 -4.81 2.30
N CYS A 94 -12.07 -4.19 1.72
CA CYS A 94 -13.11 -4.87 0.95
C CYS A 94 -12.97 -4.76 -0.58
N ALA A 95 -12.08 -3.87 -1.05
CA ALA A 95 -11.96 -3.60 -2.47
C ALA A 95 -11.31 -4.78 -3.21
N SER A 96 -11.90 -5.17 -4.33
CA SER A 96 -11.26 -6.10 -5.26
C SER A 96 -10.35 -5.36 -6.25
N PRO A 97 -9.30 -6.02 -6.80
CA PRO A 97 -8.39 -5.37 -7.74
C PRO A 97 -9.07 -4.69 -8.94
N ARG A 98 -10.12 -5.31 -9.49
CA ARG A 98 -10.88 -4.71 -10.61
C ARG A 98 -11.60 -3.42 -10.20
N GLN A 99 -12.22 -3.39 -9.01
CA GLN A 99 -12.83 -2.16 -8.50
C GLN A 99 -11.79 -1.07 -8.27
N VAL A 100 -10.59 -1.44 -7.78
CA VAL A 100 -9.47 -0.51 -7.63
C VAL A 100 -9.05 0.07 -8.98
N TYR A 101 -8.86 -0.77 -10.00
CA TYR A 101 -8.49 -0.30 -11.34
C TYR A 101 -9.50 0.71 -11.87
N ASP A 102 -10.80 0.36 -11.84
CA ASP A 102 -11.86 1.19 -12.39
C ASP A 102 -11.97 2.54 -11.66
N LEU A 103 -11.90 2.53 -10.32
CA LEU A 103 -11.96 3.75 -9.51
C LEU A 103 -10.75 4.65 -9.73
N VAL A 104 -9.53 4.10 -9.63
CA VAL A 104 -8.30 4.88 -9.77
C VAL A 104 -8.16 5.42 -11.19
N ARG A 105 -8.52 4.62 -12.21
CA ARG A 105 -8.49 5.07 -13.62
C ARG A 105 -9.49 6.20 -13.87
N THR A 106 -10.67 6.12 -13.27
CA THR A 106 -11.68 7.18 -13.32
C THR A 106 -11.18 8.44 -12.62
N LEU A 107 -10.63 8.30 -11.41
CA LEU A 107 -10.08 9.41 -10.64
C LEU A 107 -8.95 10.10 -11.40
N ARG A 108 -8.06 9.33 -12.04
CA ARG A 108 -6.96 9.85 -12.87
C ARG A 108 -7.44 10.74 -14.00
N GLY A 109 -8.63 10.49 -14.56
CA GLY A 109 -9.26 11.36 -15.56
C GLY A 109 -9.96 12.60 -14.98
N CYS A 110 -10.22 12.63 -13.67
CA CYS A 110 -10.95 13.70 -12.99
C CYS A 110 -10.05 14.75 -12.31
N VAL A 111 -8.81 14.38 -11.97
CA VAL A 111 -7.85 15.24 -11.27
C VAL A 111 -6.56 15.37 -12.09
N ASN A 112 -5.83 16.47 -11.89
CA ASN A 112 -4.50 16.69 -12.50
C ASN A 112 -3.35 16.49 -11.51
N THR A 113 -3.67 16.27 -10.24
CA THR A 113 -2.71 16.09 -9.15
C THR A 113 -2.20 14.65 -9.08
N ASP A 114 -1.18 14.38 -8.27
CA ASP A 114 -0.76 13.02 -7.98
C ASP A 114 -1.83 12.24 -7.20
N ILE A 115 -1.83 10.92 -7.35
CA ILE A 115 -2.80 10.01 -6.71
C ILE A 115 -2.04 9.08 -5.77
N GLU A 116 -2.50 9.05 -4.54
CA GLU A 116 -2.05 8.16 -3.48
C GLU A 116 -3.14 7.13 -3.16
N VAL A 117 -2.74 5.94 -2.74
CA VAL A 117 -3.67 4.88 -2.38
C VAL A 117 -3.26 4.17 -1.10
N HIS A 118 -4.27 3.80 -0.33
CA HIS A 118 -4.13 3.16 0.98
C HIS A 118 -5.06 1.96 1.04
N PHE A 119 -4.50 0.75 1.20
CA PHE A 119 -5.27 -0.48 1.19
C PHE A 119 -5.03 -1.29 2.47
N HIS A 120 -6.10 -1.53 3.21
CA HIS A 120 -6.10 -2.54 4.28
C HIS A 120 -6.17 -3.95 3.72
N ASP A 121 -5.69 -4.91 4.50
CA ASP A 121 -5.48 -6.29 4.05
C ASP A 121 -6.48 -7.31 4.63
N ASP A 122 -7.64 -6.88 5.14
CA ASP A 122 -8.64 -7.74 5.79
C ASP A 122 -9.05 -8.97 4.95
N THR A 123 -9.00 -8.84 3.62
CA THR A 123 -9.32 -9.92 2.67
C THR A 123 -8.12 -10.40 1.84
N GLY A 124 -6.89 -10.04 2.23
CA GLY A 124 -5.64 -10.48 1.60
C GLY A 124 -5.37 -9.86 0.22
N CYS A 125 -5.98 -8.71 -0.08
CA CYS A 125 -5.90 -8.06 -1.38
C CYS A 125 -5.01 -6.81 -1.41
N ALA A 126 -4.40 -6.36 -0.31
CA ALA A 126 -3.72 -5.06 -0.24
C ALA A 126 -2.56 -4.92 -1.25
N VAL A 127 -1.74 -5.98 -1.43
CA VAL A 127 -0.65 -5.96 -2.43
C VAL A 127 -1.19 -5.97 -3.85
N ALA A 128 -2.22 -6.78 -4.14
CA ALA A 128 -2.82 -6.85 -5.47
C ALA A 128 -3.50 -5.52 -5.84
N ASN A 129 -4.22 -4.92 -4.89
CA ASN A 129 -4.86 -3.61 -5.03
C ASN A 129 -3.81 -2.51 -5.25
N SER A 130 -2.72 -2.51 -4.48
CA SER A 130 -1.60 -1.56 -4.65
C SER A 130 -0.98 -1.64 -6.05
N PHE A 131 -0.67 -2.85 -6.51
CA PHE A 131 -0.11 -3.05 -7.85
C PHE A 131 -1.10 -2.60 -8.95
N THR A 132 -2.36 -2.97 -8.81
CA THR A 132 -3.41 -2.61 -9.77
C THR A 132 -3.67 -1.09 -9.80
N ALA A 133 -3.56 -0.41 -8.66
CA ALA A 133 -3.66 1.04 -8.60
C ALA A 133 -2.52 1.72 -9.38
N LEU A 134 -1.30 1.20 -9.30
CA LEU A 134 -0.18 1.69 -10.14
C LEU A 134 -0.51 1.54 -11.63
N GLU A 135 -1.04 0.39 -12.05
CA GLU A 135 -1.47 0.16 -13.44
C GLU A 135 -2.55 1.15 -13.89
N ALA A 136 -3.44 1.55 -12.99
CA ALA A 136 -4.51 2.51 -13.26
C ALA A 136 -4.06 3.99 -13.25
N GLY A 137 -2.84 4.28 -12.80
CA GLY A 137 -2.24 5.62 -12.78
C GLY A 137 -2.10 6.25 -11.39
N ALA A 138 -2.16 5.46 -10.31
CA ALA A 138 -1.68 5.90 -9.01
C ALA A 138 -0.16 6.14 -9.05
N THR A 139 0.29 7.07 -8.23
CA THR A 139 1.68 7.55 -8.17
C THR A 139 2.37 7.25 -6.84
N HIS A 140 1.58 7.09 -5.77
CA HIS A 140 2.04 6.88 -4.41
C HIS A 140 1.26 5.73 -3.79
N ILE A 141 1.95 4.84 -3.07
CA ILE A 141 1.37 3.69 -2.38
C ILE A 141 1.74 3.77 -0.91
N ASP A 142 0.75 3.75 -0.03
CA ASP A 142 0.99 3.58 1.41
C ASP A 142 1.39 2.13 1.70
N THR A 143 2.47 1.99 2.46
CA THR A 143 2.97 0.69 2.90
C THR A 143 3.36 0.74 4.37
N SER A 144 3.48 -0.44 4.97
CA SER A 144 4.01 -0.58 6.32
C SER A 144 5.01 -1.74 6.37
N VAL A 145 6.03 -1.64 7.22
CA VAL A 145 6.98 -2.75 7.43
C VAL A 145 6.22 -3.93 8.02
N LEU A 146 6.36 -5.12 7.43
CA LEU A 146 5.52 -6.30 7.73
C LEU A 146 4.00 -6.10 7.54
N GLY A 147 3.59 -4.97 6.96
CA GLY A 147 2.18 -4.63 6.79
C GLY A 147 1.47 -4.19 8.06
N ILE A 148 2.17 -3.91 9.16
CA ILE A 148 1.51 -3.59 10.43
C ILE A 148 0.57 -2.36 10.31
N GLY A 149 -0.58 -2.42 10.98
CA GLY A 149 -1.60 -1.38 10.99
C GLY A 149 -2.85 -1.84 11.75
N GLU A 150 -3.96 -1.11 11.64
CA GLU A 150 -5.24 -1.53 12.22
C GLU A 150 -5.64 -2.94 11.74
N ARG A 151 -6.19 -3.76 12.66
CA ARG A 151 -6.62 -5.15 12.40
C ARG A 151 -5.46 -6.03 11.94
N ASN A 152 -5.49 -6.56 10.72
CA ASN A 152 -4.37 -7.28 10.10
C ASN A 152 -3.50 -6.39 9.20
N GLY A 153 -3.75 -5.07 9.22
CA GLY A 153 -2.84 -4.08 8.67
C GLY A 153 -3.13 -3.66 7.24
N ILE A 154 -2.06 -3.24 6.55
CA ILE A 154 -2.07 -2.63 5.21
C ILE A 154 -1.05 -3.29 4.29
N CYS A 155 -0.86 -2.77 3.07
CA CYS A 155 0.12 -3.28 2.11
C CYS A 155 1.53 -3.42 2.74
N PRO A 156 2.09 -4.65 2.84
CA PRO A 156 3.43 -4.84 3.38
C PRO A 156 4.49 -4.31 2.41
N LEU A 157 5.44 -3.52 2.93
CA LEU A 157 6.54 -2.94 2.16
C LEU A 157 7.33 -4.01 1.39
N GLY A 158 7.75 -5.08 2.08
CA GLY A 158 8.49 -6.18 1.49
C GLY A 158 7.69 -6.92 0.41
N ALA A 159 6.41 -7.19 0.65
CA ALA A 159 5.55 -7.86 -0.30
C ALA A 159 5.29 -7.02 -1.57
N LEU A 160 5.13 -5.70 -1.44
CA LEU A 160 5.03 -4.81 -2.59
C LEU A 160 6.34 -4.78 -3.39
N MET A 161 7.49 -4.70 -2.73
CA MET A 161 8.80 -4.80 -3.40
C MET A 161 8.92 -6.13 -4.16
N ALA A 162 8.56 -7.25 -3.52
CA ALA A 162 8.54 -8.57 -4.15
C ALA A 162 7.67 -8.59 -5.42
N ARG A 163 6.49 -7.97 -5.38
CA ARG A 163 5.56 -7.88 -6.52
C ARG A 163 6.10 -7.02 -7.66
N MET A 164 6.86 -5.98 -7.36
CA MET A 164 7.44 -5.07 -8.38
C MET A 164 8.68 -5.64 -9.07
N MET A 165 9.39 -6.59 -8.44
CA MET A 165 10.62 -7.17 -9.01
C MET A 165 10.42 -7.83 -10.39
N PRO A 166 9.39 -8.66 -10.63
CA PRO A 166 9.16 -9.28 -11.94
C PRO A 166 8.95 -8.29 -13.09
N THR A 167 8.43 -7.09 -12.81
CA THR A 167 8.08 -6.10 -13.85
C THR A 167 9.06 -4.92 -13.90
N SER A 168 9.82 -4.67 -12.84
CA SER A 168 10.60 -3.45 -12.67
C SER A 168 11.85 -3.64 -11.81
N ARG A 169 12.50 -4.82 -11.90
CA ARG A 169 13.69 -5.17 -11.12
C ARG A 169 14.75 -4.07 -11.08
N ASP A 170 15.21 -3.59 -12.24
CA ASP A 170 16.31 -2.63 -12.28
C ASP A 170 15.95 -1.29 -11.62
N TYR A 171 14.69 -0.84 -11.77
CA TYR A 171 14.19 0.34 -11.07
C TYR A 171 14.20 0.12 -9.56
N ILE A 172 13.66 -1.01 -9.08
CA ILE A 172 13.62 -1.33 -7.64
C ILE A 172 15.04 -1.39 -7.05
N LEU A 173 15.97 -2.05 -7.72
CA LEU A 173 17.36 -2.17 -7.26
C LEU A 173 18.12 -0.84 -7.31
N SER A 174 17.80 0.05 -8.24
CA SER A 174 18.42 1.38 -8.32
C SER A 174 17.89 2.36 -7.28
N LYS A 175 16.61 2.24 -6.91
CA LYS A 175 15.93 3.18 -6.00
C LYS A 175 16.03 2.78 -4.53
N TYR A 176 16.01 1.48 -4.24
CA TYR A 176 15.90 0.96 -2.87
C TYR A 176 17.09 0.07 -2.49
N LYS A 177 17.51 0.16 -1.23
CA LYS A 177 18.49 -0.76 -0.63
C LYS A 177 17.82 -2.06 -0.20
N VAL A 178 17.32 -2.84 -1.17
CA VAL A 178 16.51 -4.04 -0.90
C VAL A 178 17.21 -5.11 -0.06
N HIS A 179 18.56 -5.13 -0.04
CA HIS A 179 19.34 -5.99 0.84
C HIS A 179 19.19 -5.68 2.34
N GLN A 180 18.60 -4.54 2.71
CA GLN A 180 18.30 -4.17 4.10
C GLN A 180 16.90 -4.61 4.56
N LEU A 181 16.09 -5.20 3.66
CA LEU A 181 14.70 -5.53 3.96
C LEU A 181 14.56 -6.47 5.17
N LYS A 182 15.41 -7.49 5.28
CA LYS A 182 15.43 -8.38 6.44
C LYS A 182 15.72 -7.65 7.74
N ALA A 183 16.71 -6.75 7.73
CA ALA A 183 17.12 -6.02 8.92
C ALA A 183 16.04 -5.06 9.42
N ILE A 184 15.34 -4.36 8.52
CA ILE A 184 14.26 -3.44 8.93
C ILE A 184 13.02 -4.20 9.42
N GLU A 185 12.70 -5.35 8.82
CA GLU A 185 11.59 -6.19 9.28
C GLU A 185 11.89 -6.85 10.63
N ASP A 186 13.12 -7.31 10.85
CA ASP A 186 13.54 -7.83 12.16
C ASP A 186 13.48 -6.76 13.25
N PHE A 187 13.97 -5.55 12.94
CA PHE A 187 13.91 -4.42 13.86
C PHE A 187 12.46 -4.08 14.25
N VAL A 188 11.55 -4.00 13.28
CA VAL A 188 10.14 -3.70 13.56
C VAL A 188 9.49 -4.86 14.31
N ALA A 189 9.72 -6.11 13.91
CA ALA A 189 9.21 -7.30 14.58
C ALA A 189 9.62 -7.35 16.06
N GLU A 190 10.89 -7.09 16.36
CA GLU A 190 11.42 -7.00 17.72
C GLU A 190 10.77 -5.84 18.49
N THR A 191 10.66 -4.66 17.86
CA THR A 191 10.11 -3.44 18.50
C THR A 191 8.64 -3.60 18.89
N VAL A 192 7.84 -4.30 18.08
CA VAL A 192 6.41 -4.51 18.33
C VAL A 192 6.09 -5.91 18.88
N GLU A 193 7.11 -6.67 19.27
CA GLU A 193 7.02 -7.99 19.91
C GLU A 193 6.22 -9.03 19.12
N ILE A 194 6.44 -9.08 17.80
CA ILE A 194 5.87 -10.10 16.90
C ILE A 194 6.97 -10.94 16.24
N ASN A 195 6.57 -12.05 15.63
CA ASN A 195 7.45 -12.85 14.77
C ASN A 195 7.22 -12.50 13.30
N VAL A 196 8.29 -12.48 12.51
CA VAL A 196 8.16 -12.50 11.04
C VAL A 196 7.52 -13.83 10.64
N PRO A 197 6.39 -13.82 9.90
CA PRO A 197 5.73 -15.05 9.45
C PRO A 197 6.69 -15.94 8.65
N PHE A 198 6.62 -17.26 8.85
CA PHE A 198 7.53 -18.20 8.18
C PHE A 198 7.40 -18.16 6.64
N ASN A 199 6.27 -17.72 6.12
CA ASN A 199 5.94 -17.58 4.71
C ASN A 199 5.91 -16.11 4.25
N ASN A 200 6.45 -15.17 5.02
CA ASN A 200 6.52 -13.75 4.62
C ASN A 200 7.29 -13.62 3.29
N PRO A 201 6.79 -12.84 2.31
CA PRO A 201 7.50 -12.63 1.05
C PRO A 201 8.94 -12.13 1.28
N ILE A 202 9.90 -12.70 0.56
CA ILE A 202 11.35 -12.44 0.64
C ILE A 202 12.00 -12.92 1.95
N THR A 203 11.53 -12.46 3.11
CA THR A 203 12.27 -12.60 4.38
C THR A 203 11.79 -13.72 5.28
N GLY A 204 10.66 -14.34 4.95
CA GLY A 204 10.14 -15.52 5.63
C GLY A 204 11.08 -16.70 5.47
N PHE A 205 11.17 -17.53 6.51
CA PHE A 205 12.02 -18.73 6.54
C PHE A 205 11.86 -19.65 5.32
N CYS A 206 10.65 -19.76 4.78
CA CYS A 206 10.34 -20.62 3.63
C CYS A 206 10.46 -19.92 2.26
N ALA A 207 10.77 -18.62 2.19
CA ALA A 207 10.69 -17.84 0.95
C ALA A 207 11.63 -18.33 -0.17
N PHE A 208 12.79 -18.91 0.19
CA PHE A 208 13.79 -19.45 -0.75
C PHE A 208 14.15 -20.91 -0.44
N THR A 209 13.16 -21.67 0.01
CA THR A 209 13.30 -23.08 0.41
C THR A 209 12.48 -23.98 -0.51
N HIS A 210 13.10 -25.06 -1.01
CA HIS A 210 12.48 -25.98 -1.97
C HIS A 210 12.38 -27.39 -1.41
N LYS A 211 11.16 -27.94 -1.29
CA LYS A 211 10.92 -29.23 -0.63
C LYS A 211 10.69 -30.41 -1.59
N ALA A 212 10.06 -30.19 -2.74
CA ALA A 212 9.72 -31.27 -3.66
C ALA A 212 10.97 -31.74 -4.44
N GLY A 213 11.23 -33.06 -4.46
CA GLY A 213 12.42 -33.63 -5.10
C GLY A 213 12.54 -33.33 -6.61
N ILE A 214 11.40 -33.17 -7.30
CA ILE A 214 11.39 -32.72 -8.70
C ILE A 214 11.82 -31.25 -8.86
N HIS A 215 11.47 -30.37 -7.93
CA HIS A 215 11.86 -28.95 -7.94
C HIS A 215 13.34 -28.81 -7.59
N ALA A 216 13.84 -29.59 -6.61
CA ALA A 216 15.24 -29.57 -6.21
C ALA A 216 16.19 -29.91 -7.36
N LYS A 217 15.84 -30.93 -8.18
CA LYS A 217 16.64 -31.31 -9.35
C LYS A 217 16.66 -30.23 -10.43
N ALA A 218 15.53 -29.58 -10.68
CA ALA A 218 15.45 -28.49 -11.66
C ALA A 218 16.29 -27.28 -11.22
N ILE A 219 16.24 -26.92 -9.94
CA ILE A 219 16.98 -25.77 -9.38
C ILE A 219 18.48 -26.02 -9.35
N LEU A 220 18.93 -27.27 -9.11
CA LEU A 220 20.35 -27.61 -9.22
C LEU A 220 20.88 -27.43 -10.65
N ASN A 221 20.03 -27.52 -11.66
CA ASN A 221 20.40 -27.27 -13.05
C ASN A 221 20.32 -25.78 -13.41
N ASP A 222 19.19 -25.14 -13.09
CA ASP A 222 18.97 -23.71 -13.28
C ASP A 222 17.97 -23.19 -12.23
N PRO A 223 18.42 -22.41 -11.23
CA PRO A 223 17.53 -21.88 -10.19
C PRO A 223 16.38 -21.03 -10.72
N SER A 224 16.52 -20.41 -11.90
CA SER A 224 15.48 -19.56 -12.49
C SER A 224 14.21 -20.33 -12.88
N THR A 225 14.25 -21.67 -12.93
CA THR A 225 13.08 -22.51 -13.24
C THR A 225 11.95 -22.35 -12.21
N TYR A 226 12.29 -22.03 -10.95
CA TYR A 226 11.31 -21.89 -9.87
C TYR A 226 11.54 -20.64 -8.99
N GLU A 227 12.58 -19.86 -9.25
CA GLU A 227 12.89 -18.66 -8.47
C GLU A 227 12.66 -17.39 -9.30
N ILE A 228 11.45 -16.84 -9.18
CA ILE A 228 11.11 -15.55 -9.78
C ILE A 228 11.85 -14.37 -9.10
N LEU A 229 12.30 -14.56 -7.86
CA LEU A 229 13.13 -13.62 -7.10
C LEU A 229 14.50 -14.23 -6.85
N LYS A 230 15.56 -13.45 -7.06
CA LYS A 230 16.94 -13.86 -6.75
C LYS A 230 17.25 -13.54 -5.29
N PRO A 231 17.55 -14.52 -4.42
CA PRO A 231 17.83 -14.24 -3.01
C PRO A 231 19.04 -13.29 -2.83
N GLU A 232 20.00 -13.32 -3.77
CA GLU A 232 21.19 -12.49 -3.73
C GLU A 232 20.88 -11.00 -3.87
N ASP A 233 19.80 -10.63 -4.59
CA ASP A 233 19.34 -9.25 -4.69
C ASP A 233 18.99 -8.69 -3.30
N PHE A 234 18.51 -9.54 -2.39
CA PHE A 234 18.07 -9.20 -1.04
C PHE A 234 19.13 -9.48 0.04
N GLY A 235 20.36 -9.84 -0.34
CA GLY A 235 21.41 -10.22 0.61
C GLY A 235 21.12 -11.54 1.33
N LEU A 236 20.30 -12.41 0.74
CA LEU A 236 19.90 -13.69 1.30
C LEU A 236 20.56 -14.84 0.52
N SER A 237 20.51 -16.04 1.11
CA SER A 237 21.01 -17.28 0.51
C SER A 237 19.89 -18.30 0.35
N ARG A 238 19.91 -19.04 -0.76
CA ARG A 238 19.03 -20.19 -0.98
C ARG A 238 19.30 -21.32 0.02
N GLN A 239 18.25 -21.98 0.48
CA GLN A 239 18.37 -23.24 1.21
C GLN A 239 17.83 -24.39 0.35
N VAL A 240 18.70 -25.38 0.08
CA VAL A 240 18.30 -26.64 -0.56
C VAL A 240 18.43 -27.73 0.49
N PRO A 241 17.33 -28.18 1.10
CA PRO A 241 17.36 -29.32 2.01
C PRO A 241 17.85 -30.56 1.26
N SER A 242 18.94 -31.17 1.73
CA SER A 242 19.40 -32.47 1.27
C SER A 242 18.46 -33.55 1.81
N PHE A 243 17.49 -34.03 1.01
CA PHE A 243 16.72 -35.22 1.36
C PHE A 243 16.53 -36.18 0.18
N SER A 244 16.77 -37.48 0.47
CA SER A 244 16.48 -38.61 -0.41
C SER A 244 14.99 -38.71 -0.73
N ILE A 245 14.73 -38.96 -2.02
CA ILE A 245 13.50 -39.43 -2.68
C ILE A 245 12.38 -39.89 -1.71
N TYR A 246 11.25 -39.16 -1.70
CA TYR A 246 9.98 -39.66 -1.18
C TYR A 246 8.93 -39.64 -2.29
N LEU A 247 8.24 -40.77 -2.45
CA LEU A 247 7.12 -40.98 -3.36
C LEU A 247 5.88 -40.23 -2.84
N ASP A 248 5.25 -39.41 -3.69
CA ASP A 248 3.91 -38.91 -3.45
C ASP A 248 2.92 -40.07 -3.59
N VAL A 249 2.28 -40.44 -2.47
CA VAL A 249 1.13 -41.34 -2.48
C VAL A 249 -0.11 -40.47 -2.29
N HIS A 250 -0.91 -40.35 -3.33
CA HIS A 250 -2.25 -39.78 -3.23
C HIS A 250 -3.19 -40.81 -2.58
N TYR A 251 -3.95 -40.37 -1.57
CA TYR A 251 -5.12 -41.11 -1.04
C TYR A 251 -6.37 -40.80 -1.85
#